data_AF-A0A3M1FNU1-F1
#
_entry.id   AF-A0A3M1FNU1-F1
#
_cell.length_a   1.000
_cell.length_b   1.000
_cell.length_c   1.000
_cell.angle_alpha   90.00
_cell.angle_beta   90.00
_cell.angle_gamma   90.00
#
_symmetry.space_group_name_H-M   'P 1'
#
loop_
_entity.id
_entity.type
_entity.pdbx_description
1 polymer ?
#
loop_
_entity_poly.entity_id
_entity_poly.type
_entity_poly.pdbx_seq_one_letter_code
_entity_poly.pdbx_strand_id
1 'polypeptide(L)'
;ILLFLLPLNVFAESIEDGSQCKYFKIRKIPRGLNKYLRRKKALINNTGVVCMVDSLKKRGVLGVVEGERFVKLPRKLITRYRKKSKAFKKEVRRCRKKRFASFSLLGQCREESQPPEPTPTEKPTPTQDPPPPTVSPTPPPTPTVDPTPPPTPTVDPTPPPTPTETATPTETPQTTPTETAVPTTPAPSFDCGNGILEEGEECDGDDFGIYTGSDKGIGMCYNYSIDKGLTPFFNAGSLHCNPDCTINTDDCRIYEGFGAVTHGGAGGEVYHVTSLDDSGPGTLRDALSQPNRYIVFDVAGDIVLQSDLRIQNSGSYHTHSITIDGFSAPSPGITIKKANQNVALVIRYTTDVIVTGLSFLGLDGDGDDNVSIRGGDRVVIDHISSGHADDGAVDIAWNGNTNITLSWSILHNTDKAGIVSYGPNGNISIHHNVWAKNNERNPQVRYQNDLIDYVNNVVYHWSTHGWGYGLRVRSIQQSNYGNGISNLNIVNNYFLPAPGRYPANAIIYGNVAGNSDDEGSGDHANCNDPANPIPDSTLGSLYVVGNILPQETVDCYSTVSERLSAPPVTTYDASELCSKVVLKAGPPYLSTEVQDIINEIRANMGC
;
A
#
# COMPACT_ATOMS: atom_id res chain seq x y z
N ILE A 1 8.44 -11.86 -43.78
CA ILE A 1 7.30 -11.69 -44.71
C ILE A 1 6.48 -10.50 -44.23
N LEU A 2 6.39 -9.49 -45.09
CA LEU A 2 5.57 -8.25 -45.11
C LEU A 2 5.52 -7.29 -43.89
N LEU A 3 6.29 -6.20 -43.99
CA LEU A 3 5.92 -4.87 -43.50
C LEU A 3 4.93 -4.22 -44.48
N PHE A 4 3.87 -3.57 -43.97
CA PHE A 4 3.09 -2.61 -44.76
C PHE A 4 3.73 -1.22 -44.73
N LEU A 5 4.00 -0.69 -45.93
CA LEU A 5 4.44 0.67 -46.24
C LEU A 5 3.28 1.66 -46.21
N LEU A 6 3.54 2.89 -45.75
CA LEU A 6 2.88 4.11 -46.23
C LEU A 6 3.96 5.20 -46.41
N PRO A 7 4.03 5.90 -47.56
CA PRO A 7 5.00 6.96 -47.79
C PRO A 7 4.44 8.33 -47.37
N LEU A 8 5.24 9.14 -46.68
CA LEU A 8 4.92 10.57 -46.49
C LEU A 8 6.08 11.41 -47.05
N ASN A 9 5.85 11.94 -48.25
CA ASN A 9 6.65 13.01 -48.84
C ASN A 9 6.50 14.29 -48.00
N VAL A 10 7.62 14.87 -47.55
CA VAL A 10 7.66 16.22 -46.97
C VAL A 10 8.56 17.08 -47.87
N PHE A 11 7.97 18.06 -48.56
CA PHE A 11 8.71 19.13 -49.23
C PHE A 11 9.27 20.10 -48.18
N ALA A 12 10.58 20.35 -48.20
CA ALA A 12 11.23 21.37 -47.38
C ALA A 12 11.96 22.37 -48.30
N GLU A 13 11.69 23.66 -48.09
CA GLU A 13 12.41 24.77 -48.74
C GLU A 13 13.51 25.27 -47.80
N SER A 14 14.74 25.42 -48.30
CA SER A 14 15.87 25.91 -47.52
C SER A 14 15.92 27.44 -47.49
N ILE A 15 16.07 28.02 -46.31
CA ILE A 15 16.43 29.43 -46.16
C ILE A 15 17.91 29.47 -45.77
N GLU A 16 18.75 30.05 -46.62
CA GLU A 16 20.16 30.25 -46.33
C GLU A 16 20.35 31.62 -45.65
N ASP A 17 20.72 31.60 -44.37
CA ASP A 17 21.39 32.74 -43.74
C ASP A 17 22.61 32.23 -42.97
N GLY A 18 23.77 32.32 -43.65
CA GLY A 18 25.12 32.66 -43.15
C GLY A 18 25.72 31.94 -41.92
N SER A 19 24.98 31.09 -41.24
CA SER A 19 25.35 30.41 -40.01
C SER A 19 25.20 28.91 -40.23
N GLN A 20 26.20 28.12 -39.81
CA GLN A 20 26.26 26.67 -40.07
C GLN A 20 25.24 25.84 -39.24
N CYS A 21 23.97 26.20 -39.29
CA CYS A 21 22.83 25.40 -38.87
C CYS A 21 21.75 25.52 -39.94
N LYS A 22 21.44 24.42 -40.64
CA LYS A 22 20.27 24.36 -41.52
C LYS A 22 19.02 24.28 -40.64
N TYR A 23 18.14 25.27 -40.75
CA TYR A 23 16.82 25.25 -40.09
C TYR A 23 15.78 24.73 -41.08
N PHE A 24 14.89 23.84 -40.61
CA PHE A 24 13.78 23.32 -41.41
C PHE A 24 12.46 23.77 -40.79
N LYS A 25 11.59 24.39 -41.59
CA LYS A 25 10.23 24.77 -41.18
C LYS A 25 9.25 23.65 -41.58
N ILE A 26 8.68 22.95 -40.60
CA ILE A 26 7.73 21.85 -40.86
C ILE A 26 6.31 22.43 -40.92
N ARG A 27 5.65 22.37 -42.09
CA ARG A 27 4.29 22.95 -42.28
C ARG A 27 3.13 22.07 -41.81
N LYS A 28 3.34 20.78 -41.52
CA LYS A 28 2.32 19.89 -40.92
C LYS A 28 2.99 18.78 -40.11
N ILE A 29 2.62 18.64 -38.83
CA ILE A 29 3.17 17.61 -37.92
C ILE A 29 2.26 16.37 -37.97
N PRO A 30 2.76 15.17 -38.36
CA PRO A 30 1.98 13.94 -38.29
C PRO A 30 1.70 13.56 -36.82
N ARG A 31 0.49 13.07 -36.52
CA ARG A 31 0.00 12.79 -35.15
C ARG A 31 0.93 11.87 -34.32
N GLY A 32 1.73 11.01 -34.96
CA GLY A 32 2.68 10.13 -34.27
C GLY A 32 3.95 10.81 -33.73
N LEU A 33 4.47 11.84 -34.41
CA LEU A 33 5.74 12.49 -34.03
C LEU A 33 5.59 13.40 -32.80
N ASN A 34 4.38 13.94 -32.58
CA ASN A 34 4.06 14.77 -31.41
C ASN A 34 4.12 13.98 -30.10
N LYS A 35 3.85 12.66 -30.15
CA LYS A 35 3.92 11.75 -28.99
C LYS A 35 5.37 11.42 -28.60
N TYR A 36 6.28 11.35 -29.57
CA TYR A 36 7.72 11.14 -29.34
C TYR A 36 8.41 12.39 -28.77
N LEU A 37 8.09 13.58 -29.30
CA LEU A 37 8.70 14.84 -28.86
C LEU A 37 8.25 15.30 -27.46
N ARG A 38 6.99 15.02 -27.07
CA ARG A 38 6.49 15.33 -25.72
C ARG A 38 7.14 14.48 -24.63
N ARG A 39 7.53 13.23 -24.92
CA ARG A 39 8.21 12.33 -23.96
C ARG A 39 9.63 12.76 -23.59
N LYS A 40 10.26 13.66 -24.35
CA LYS A 40 11.66 14.10 -24.14
C LYS A 40 11.81 15.55 -23.60
N LYS A 41 10.72 16.21 -23.19
CA LYS A 41 10.71 17.62 -22.70
C LYS A 41 11.40 18.62 -23.67
N ALA A 42 11.01 18.62 -24.95
CA ALA A 42 11.32 19.76 -25.83
C ALA A 42 10.26 20.86 -25.63
N LEU A 43 10.69 22.09 -25.31
CA LEU A 43 9.83 23.27 -25.34
C LEU A 43 9.44 23.56 -26.79
N ILE A 44 8.15 23.42 -27.11
CA ILE A 44 7.56 23.90 -28.36
C ILE A 44 7.07 25.31 -28.09
N ASN A 45 7.67 26.31 -28.72
CA ASN A 45 7.07 27.66 -28.78
C ASN A 45 6.24 27.81 -30.05
N ASN A 46 5.28 28.75 -30.07
CA ASN A 46 4.21 28.94 -31.06
C ASN A 46 4.65 29.25 -32.52
N THR A 47 5.93 29.02 -32.86
CA THR A 47 6.48 29.18 -34.22
C THR A 47 7.09 27.89 -34.81
N GLY A 48 7.04 26.76 -34.07
CA GLY A 48 7.33 25.43 -34.64
C GLY A 48 8.80 25.07 -34.82
N VAL A 49 9.70 25.54 -33.95
CA VAL A 49 11.14 25.21 -33.97
C VAL A 49 11.51 24.34 -32.76
N VAL A 50 12.16 23.19 -32.98
CA VAL A 50 12.64 22.26 -31.93
C VAL A 50 14.17 22.26 -31.90
N CYS A 51 14.77 22.55 -30.75
CA CYS A 51 16.20 22.34 -30.50
C CYS A 51 16.37 21.17 -29.51
N MET A 52 17.00 20.06 -29.90
CA MET A 52 17.41 18.98 -28.99
C MET A 52 18.92 19.04 -28.74
N VAL A 53 19.33 19.32 -27.51
CA VAL A 53 20.59 18.79 -26.96
C VAL A 53 20.43 18.63 -25.45
N ASP A 54 20.24 17.40 -24.95
CA ASP A 54 20.68 17.09 -23.58
C ASP A 54 21.27 15.69 -23.43
N SER A 55 22.13 15.59 -22.43
CA SER A 55 23.36 14.79 -22.35
C SER A 55 23.19 13.40 -21.71
N LEU A 56 23.60 12.33 -22.40
CA LEU A 56 23.83 11.01 -21.78
C LEU A 56 25.14 11.01 -20.98
N LYS A 57 25.01 11.07 -19.66
CA LYS A 57 26.13 11.25 -18.71
C LYS A 57 26.81 9.94 -18.26
N LYS A 58 26.65 8.81 -18.96
CA LYS A 58 27.24 7.52 -18.53
C LYS A 58 28.42 6.97 -19.35
N ARG A 59 28.83 7.56 -20.49
CA ARG A 59 29.98 7.02 -21.28
C ARG A 59 30.85 8.05 -22.03
N GLY A 60 31.03 9.27 -21.52
CA GLY A 60 32.09 10.19 -21.98
C GLY A 60 32.12 10.62 -23.46
N VAL A 61 31.05 10.42 -24.24
CA VAL A 61 31.01 10.69 -25.69
C VAL A 61 29.81 11.56 -26.07
N LEU A 62 30.05 12.72 -26.70
CA LEU A 62 29.02 13.57 -27.31
C LEU A 62 28.79 13.14 -28.78
N GLY A 63 27.54 12.92 -29.17
CA GLY A 63 27.13 12.59 -30.53
C GLY A 63 25.69 12.98 -30.82
N VAL A 64 25.29 12.99 -32.09
CA VAL A 64 23.93 13.27 -32.57
C VAL A 64 23.39 12.00 -33.22
N VAL A 65 22.10 11.74 -33.06
CA VAL A 65 21.43 10.61 -33.70
C VAL A 65 20.83 11.09 -35.02
N GLU A 66 21.23 10.47 -36.14
CA GLU A 66 20.70 10.73 -37.47
C GLU A 66 20.01 9.46 -37.98
N GLY A 67 18.68 9.50 -38.02
CA GLY A 67 17.86 8.29 -38.18
C GLY A 67 18.05 7.33 -37.00
N GLU A 68 18.37 6.06 -37.27
CA GLU A 68 18.65 5.03 -36.24
C GLU A 68 20.13 4.91 -35.85
N ARG A 69 21.02 5.76 -36.38
CA ARG A 69 22.48 5.67 -36.12
C ARG A 69 22.99 6.81 -35.24
N PHE A 70 23.91 6.48 -34.34
CA PHE A 70 24.60 7.45 -33.48
C PHE A 70 25.92 7.93 -34.12
N VAL A 71 26.07 9.24 -34.32
CA VAL A 71 27.25 9.88 -34.94
C VAL A 71 27.99 10.74 -33.91
N LYS A 72 29.27 10.46 -33.68
CA LYS A 72 30.10 11.16 -32.69
C LYS A 72 30.51 12.55 -33.17
N LEU A 73 30.35 13.57 -32.34
CA LEU A 73 30.70 14.95 -32.70
C LEU A 73 32.21 15.21 -32.66
N PRO A 74 32.75 16.04 -33.57
CA PRO A 74 34.16 16.43 -33.56
C PRO A 74 34.54 17.20 -32.28
N ARG A 75 35.71 16.90 -31.70
CA ARG A 75 36.21 17.51 -30.43
C ARG A 75 36.22 19.05 -30.43
N LYS A 76 36.47 19.69 -31.59
CA LYS A 76 36.46 21.16 -31.71
C LYS A 76 35.06 21.75 -31.48
N LEU A 77 34.01 21.09 -31.95
CA LEU A 77 32.61 21.53 -31.75
C LEU A 77 32.20 21.35 -30.28
N ILE A 78 32.55 20.22 -29.66
CA ILE A 78 32.28 19.93 -28.25
C ILE A 78 32.87 21.02 -27.34
N THR A 79 34.09 21.46 -27.63
CA THR A 79 34.80 22.50 -26.86
C THR A 79 34.13 23.87 -27.00
N ARG A 80 33.68 24.23 -28.21
CA ARG A 80 32.98 25.49 -28.48
C ARG A 80 31.61 25.54 -27.78
N TYR A 81 30.89 24.41 -27.75
CA TYR A 81 29.60 24.29 -27.07
C TYR A 81 29.73 24.40 -25.54
N ARG A 82 30.76 23.76 -24.95
CA ARG A 82 31.05 23.86 -23.52
C ARG A 82 31.39 25.29 -23.09
N LYS A 83 32.11 26.07 -23.91
CA LYS A 83 32.38 27.49 -23.65
C LYS A 83 31.10 28.33 -23.62
N LYS A 84 30.18 28.15 -24.58
CA LYS A 84 28.89 28.87 -24.61
C LYS A 84 27.99 28.51 -23.41
N SER A 85 27.93 27.24 -23.03
CA SER A 85 27.15 26.78 -21.85
C SER A 85 27.66 27.39 -20.54
N LYS A 86 28.99 27.51 -20.35
CA LYS A 86 29.57 28.18 -19.18
C LYS A 86 29.26 29.68 -19.14
N ALA A 87 29.31 30.37 -20.28
CA ALA A 87 28.97 31.79 -20.38
C ALA A 87 27.49 32.03 -20.02
N PHE A 88 26.59 31.20 -20.55
CA PHE A 88 25.15 31.26 -20.24
C PHE A 88 24.86 31.03 -18.74
N LYS A 89 25.49 30.02 -18.13
CA LYS A 89 25.34 29.75 -16.69
C LYS A 89 25.86 30.88 -15.79
N LYS A 90 26.88 31.64 -16.25
CA LYS A 90 27.40 32.81 -15.55
C LYS A 90 26.39 33.96 -15.56
N GLU A 91 25.73 34.20 -16.68
CA GLU A 91 24.73 35.27 -16.82
C GLU A 91 23.44 34.99 -16.02
N VAL A 92 22.98 33.73 -15.99
CA VAL A 92 21.84 33.32 -15.15
C VAL A 92 22.11 33.53 -13.67
N ARG A 93 23.33 33.24 -13.19
CA ARG A 93 23.74 33.53 -11.80
C ARG A 93 23.78 35.02 -11.48
N ARG A 94 24.13 35.86 -12.47
CA ARG A 94 24.14 37.33 -12.32
C ARG A 94 22.74 37.90 -12.14
N CYS A 95 21.77 37.46 -12.94
CA CYS A 95 20.38 37.91 -12.84
C CYS A 95 19.69 37.39 -11.55
N ARG A 96 20.08 36.22 -11.01
CA ARG A 96 19.52 35.66 -9.76
C ARG A 96 19.96 36.39 -8.48
N LYS A 97 21.15 37.01 -8.47
CA LYS A 97 21.67 37.77 -7.30
C LYS A 97 21.03 39.15 -7.10
N LYS A 98 20.34 39.70 -8.09
CA LYS A 98 19.73 41.05 -8.03
C LYS A 98 18.20 41.07 -7.81
N ARG A 99 17.57 39.93 -7.50
CA ARG A 99 16.10 39.78 -7.27
C ARG A 99 15.22 40.49 -8.33
N PHE A 100 15.48 40.27 -9.63
CA PHE A 100 14.58 40.70 -10.71
C PHE A 100 13.71 39.53 -11.20
N ALA A 101 12.42 39.78 -11.45
CA ALA A 101 11.40 38.78 -11.74
C ALA A 101 10.87 38.84 -13.20
N SER A 102 11.74 38.73 -14.22
CA SER A 102 11.35 38.24 -15.56
C SER A 102 12.56 38.08 -16.51
N PHE A 103 12.47 37.12 -17.44
CA PHE A 103 13.51 36.79 -18.45
C PHE A 103 12.93 36.97 -19.86
N SER A 104 13.59 37.74 -20.74
CA SER A 104 13.24 37.82 -22.17
C SER A 104 14.04 36.83 -23.03
N LEU A 105 13.50 36.50 -24.22
CA LEU A 105 13.96 35.43 -25.11
C LEU A 105 15.38 35.61 -25.71
N LEU A 106 16.07 36.70 -25.40
CA LEU A 106 17.45 36.98 -25.85
C LEU A 106 18.47 37.09 -24.70
N GLY A 107 18.08 36.81 -23.45
CA GLY A 107 19.02 36.68 -22.34
C GLY A 107 19.66 37.98 -21.85
N GLN A 108 18.99 39.13 -22.04
CA GLN A 108 19.38 40.39 -21.42
C GLN A 108 18.40 40.78 -20.31
N CYS A 109 18.95 41.15 -19.15
CA CYS A 109 18.22 41.68 -17.99
C CYS A 109 17.76 43.12 -18.30
N ARG A 110 16.46 43.45 -18.13
CA ARG A 110 15.89 44.82 -18.25
C ARG A 110 15.25 45.23 -16.92
N GLU A 111 15.36 46.52 -16.58
CA GLU A 111 14.58 47.15 -15.50
C GLU A 111 13.16 47.46 -16.00
N GLU A 112 12.16 47.22 -15.15
CA GLU A 112 10.76 47.52 -15.45
C GLU A 112 10.36 48.82 -14.73
N SER A 113 9.85 49.80 -15.48
CA SER A 113 9.36 51.07 -14.97
C SER A 113 8.07 50.89 -14.18
N GLN A 114 7.98 51.51 -13.00
CA GLN A 114 6.83 51.43 -12.10
C GLN A 114 5.50 51.88 -12.75
N PRO A 115 4.36 51.24 -12.44
CA PRO A 115 3.05 51.75 -12.81
C PRO A 115 2.68 52.99 -11.97
N PRO A 116 1.83 53.90 -12.49
CA PRO A 116 1.50 55.13 -11.79
C PRO A 116 0.66 54.87 -10.53
N GLU A 117 0.92 55.71 -9.53
CA GLU A 117 0.31 55.74 -8.19
C GLU A 117 -1.19 56.10 -8.24
N PRO A 118 -2.08 55.43 -7.49
CA PRO A 118 -3.49 55.81 -7.42
C PRO A 118 -3.70 57.05 -6.54
N THR A 119 -4.54 57.98 -7.02
CA THR A 119 -4.98 59.20 -6.36
C THR A 119 -5.63 58.91 -4.98
N PRO A 120 -5.41 59.73 -3.93
CA PRO A 120 -5.95 59.48 -2.59
C PRO A 120 -7.46 59.66 -2.58
N THR A 121 -8.20 58.64 -2.14
CA THR A 121 -9.63 58.75 -1.82
C THR A 121 -9.75 59.12 -0.33
N GLU A 122 -10.62 60.10 -0.03
CA GLU A 122 -10.83 60.64 1.31
C GLU A 122 -11.19 59.56 2.36
N LYS A 123 -10.59 59.71 3.54
CA LYS A 123 -10.77 58.89 4.72
C LYS A 123 -12.14 59.16 5.35
N PRO A 124 -13.04 58.16 5.51
CA PRO A 124 -14.22 58.34 6.35
C PRO A 124 -13.84 58.37 7.84
N THR A 125 -14.42 59.34 8.54
CA THR A 125 -14.38 59.58 9.98
C THR A 125 -14.82 58.34 10.79
N PRO A 126 -14.28 58.08 11.99
CA PRO A 126 -14.69 56.94 12.81
C PRO A 126 -16.10 57.16 13.35
N THR A 127 -17.01 56.23 13.08
CA THR A 127 -18.31 56.13 13.76
C THR A 127 -18.10 55.43 15.11
N GLN A 128 -18.71 55.98 16.16
CA GLN A 128 -18.63 55.54 17.55
C GLN A 128 -19.03 54.08 17.75
N ASP A 129 -18.30 53.39 18.64
CA ASP A 129 -18.62 52.05 19.13
C ASP A 129 -19.98 52.03 19.86
N PRO A 130 -20.82 51.00 19.66
CA PRO A 130 -22.01 50.79 20.47
C PRO A 130 -21.64 50.34 21.91
N PRO A 131 -22.44 50.70 22.93
CA PRO A 131 -22.16 50.36 24.31
C PRO A 131 -22.24 48.84 24.57
N PRO A 132 -21.49 48.34 25.58
CA PRO A 132 -21.39 46.91 25.85
C PRO A 132 -22.74 46.31 26.34
N PRO A 133 -23.02 45.02 26.03
CA PRO A 133 -24.24 44.37 26.47
C PRO A 133 -24.25 44.15 27.99
N THR A 134 -25.40 44.46 28.58
CA THR A 134 -25.72 44.31 30.00
C THR A 134 -25.71 42.84 30.41
N VAL A 135 -25.01 42.54 31.50
CA VAL A 135 -24.90 41.22 32.12
C VAL A 135 -26.26 40.82 32.72
N SER A 136 -26.79 39.67 32.31
CA SER A 136 -27.99 39.05 32.89
C SER A 136 -27.58 37.89 33.82
N PRO A 137 -28.21 37.72 35.00
CA PRO A 137 -27.72 36.83 36.04
C PRO A 137 -27.89 35.34 35.74
N THR A 138 -26.88 34.58 36.15
CA THR A 138 -26.75 33.12 36.11
C THR A 138 -27.86 32.41 36.90
N PRO A 139 -28.55 31.39 36.35
CA PRO A 139 -29.45 30.53 37.11
C PRO A 139 -28.69 29.54 38.01
N PRO A 140 -29.25 29.16 39.19
CA PRO A 140 -28.60 28.30 40.17
C PRO A 140 -28.51 26.83 39.71
N PRO A 141 -27.57 26.05 40.27
CA PRO A 141 -27.28 24.69 39.82
C PRO A 141 -28.40 23.70 40.13
N THR A 142 -28.72 22.86 39.14
CA THR A 142 -29.60 21.69 39.25
C THR A 142 -28.94 20.60 40.11
N PRO A 143 -29.67 19.92 41.01
CA PRO A 143 -29.10 18.93 41.91
C PRO A 143 -28.65 17.65 41.19
N THR A 144 -27.47 17.17 41.60
CA THR A 144 -26.81 15.93 41.22
C THR A 144 -27.67 14.71 41.58
N VAL A 145 -27.87 13.81 40.61
CA VAL A 145 -28.47 12.48 40.84
C VAL A 145 -27.34 11.53 41.22
N ASP A 146 -27.47 10.90 42.38
CA ASP A 146 -26.56 9.89 42.93
C ASP A 146 -26.59 8.61 42.06
N PRO A 147 -25.44 7.95 41.80
CA PRO A 147 -25.41 6.69 41.06
C PRO A 147 -25.88 5.51 41.94
N THR A 148 -26.89 4.80 41.45
CA THR A 148 -27.35 3.50 41.95
C THR A 148 -26.19 2.47 41.93
N PRO A 149 -25.95 1.71 43.01
CA PRO A 149 -24.89 0.70 43.04
C PRO A 149 -25.23 -0.53 42.17
N PRO A 150 -24.22 -1.21 41.58
CA PRO A 150 -24.43 -2.40 40.78
C PRO A 150 -24.76 -3.63 41.67
N PRO A 151 -25.54 -4.61 41.18
CA PRO A 151 -25.85 -5.82 41.91
C PRO A 151 -24.65 -6.78 41.98
N THR A 152 -24.44 -7.35 43.16
CA THR A 152 -23.48 -8.42 43.48
C THR A 152 -23.75 -9.70 42.67
N PRO A 153 -22.72 -10.41 42.15
CA PRO A 153 -22.92 -11.69 41.47
C PRO A 153 -23.16 -12.83 42.47
N THR A 154 -24.25 -13.56 42.26
CA THR A 154 -24.57 -14.80 42.97
C THR A 154 -23.77 -15.96 42.36
N VAL A 155 -23.06 -16.69 43.22
CA VAL A 155 -22.33 -17.93 42.91
C VAL A 155 -23.33 -19.09 42.90
N ASP A 156 -23.34 -19.89 41.83
CA ASP A 156 -24.11 -21.15 41.77
C ASP A 156 -23.15 -22.36 41.79
N PRO A 157 -23.51 -23.48 42.47
CA PRO A 157 -22.57 -24.51 42.87
C PRO A 157 -22.38 -25.63 41.84
N THR A 158 -21.17 -26.19 41.89
CA THR A 158 -20.67 -27.35 41.15
C THR A 158 -21.47 -28.64 41.44
N PRO A 159 -21.82 -29.47 40.43
CA PRO A 159 -22.34 -30.82 40.65
C PRO A 159 -21.21 -31.88 40.82
N PRO A 160 -21.45 -32.96 41.59
CA PRO A 160 -20.46 -33.98 41.96
C PRO A 160 -20.26 -35.07 40.88
N PRO A 161 -19.18 -35.89 40.98
CA PRO A 161 -18.82 -36.85 39.94
C PRO A 161 -19.59 -38.18 40.03
N THR A 162 -19.82 -38.81 38.89
CA THR A 162 -20.45 -40.13 38.74
C THR A 162 -19.40 -41.17 38.29
N PRO A 163 -19.46 -42.44 38.76
CA PRO A 163 -18.29 -43.32 38.83
C PRO A 163 -18.04 -44.18 37.58
N THR A 164 -16.79 -44.63 37.52
CA THR A 164 -16.17 -45.61 36.62
C THR A 164 -16.78 -47.01 36.76
N GLU A 165 -17.02 -47.70 35.64
CA GLU A 165 -17.19 -49.16 35.60
C GLU A 165 -16.20 -49.83 34.64
N THR A 166 -15.99 -51.10 34.95
CA THR A 166 -14.82 -51.96 34.74
C THR A 166 -14.95 -52.84 33.48
N ALA A 167 -13.82 -53.29 32.96
CA ALA A 167 -13.63 -54.07 31.74
C ALA A 167 -14.00 -55.58 31.81
N THR A 168 -14.03 -56.18 30.60
CA THR A 168 -13.62 -57.57 30.20
C THR A 168 -14.76 -58.61 30.01
N PRO A 169 -14.67 -59.66 29.13
CA PRO A 169 -13.69 -60.05 28.08
C PRO A 169 -14.23 -60.34 26.65
N THR A 170 -13.25 -60.51 25.76
CA THR A 170 -13.17 -61.07 24.40
C THR A 170 -13.72 -62.49 24.18
N GLU A 171 -14.32 -62.76 23.01
CA GLU A 171 -14.29 -64.06 22.32
C GLU A 171 -14.06 -63.90 20.80
N THR A 172 -13.45 -64.89 20.17
CA THR A 172 -13.07 -65.00 18.74
C THR A 172 -13.12 -66.51 18.37
N PRO A 173 -13.09 -66.95 17.10
CA PRO A 173 -13.98 -66.75 15.95
C PRO A 173 -14.59 -68.09 15.44
N GLN A 174 -15.54 -68.08 14.49
CA GLN A 174 -15.87 -69.27 13.68
C GLN A 174 -16.19 -68.94 12.21
N THR A 175 -15.75 -69.82 11.32
CA THR A 175 -15.58 -69.71 9.85
C THR A 175 -16.75 -70.25 8.99
N THR A 176 -17.09 -69.52 7.91
CA THR A 176 -17.39 -69.93 6.48
C THR A 176 -18.63 -70.84 6.21
N PRO A 177 -19.46 -70.72 5.11
CA PRO A 177 -19.07 -70.43 3.71
C PRO A 177 -19.98 -69.56 2.79
N THR A 178 -19.36 -69.25 1.65
CA THR A 178 -19.73 -68.66 0.34
C THR A 178 -21.19 -68.73 -0.16
N GLU A 179 -21.65 -67.62 -0.76
CA GLU A 179 -22.49 -67.64 -1.97
C GLU A 179 -22.27 -66.40 -2.87
N THR A 180 -22.38 -66.63 -4.19
CA THR A 180 -22.05 -65.73 -5.30
C THR A 180 -23.27 -64.94 -5.76
N ALA A 181 -23.16 -63.61 -5.90
CA ALA A 181 -23.92 -62.82 -6.89
C ALA A 181 -23.31 -61.42 -7.10
N VAL A 182 -23.20 -61.01 -8.36
CA VAL A 182 -23.00 -59.64 -8.89
C VAL A 182 -24.13 -59.50 -9.93
N PRO A 183 -24.91 -58.41 -10.05
CA PRO A 183 -24.39 -57.04 -10.17
C PRO A 183 -25.23 -55.88 -9.57
N THR A 184 -24.63 -54.69 -9.64
CA THR A 184 -25.17 -53.32 -9.47
C THR A 184 -25.56 -52.87 -8.06
N THR A 185 -24.57 -52.37 -7.33
CA THR A 185 -24.76 -51.29 -6.35
C THR A 185 -24.40 -49.97 -7.07
N PRO A 186 -25.20 -48.89 -6.98
CA PRO A 186 -24.63 -47.56 -7.14
C PRO A 186 -23.53 -47.41 -6.09
N ALA A 187 -22.45 -46.68 -6.42
CA ALA A 187 -21.49 -46.26 -5.41
C ALA A 187 -22.26 -45.65 -4.21
N PRO A 188 -21.90 -45.95 -2.96
CA PRO A 188 -22.57 -45.34 -1.83
C PRO A 188 -22.52 -43.81 -1.98
N SER A 189 -23.69 -43.20 -1.89
CA SER A 189 -23.84 -41.77 -1.70
C SER A 189 -23.38 -41.48 -0.29
N PHE A 190 -22.27 -40.76 -0.16
CA PHE A 190 -21.71 -40.30 1.12
C PHE A 190 -22.39 -38.98 1.45
N ASP A 191 -23.28 -38.97 2.43
CA ASP A 191 -24.03 -37.77 2.81
C ASP A 191 -24.21 -37.75 4.33
N CYS A 192 -23.66 -36.73 4.99
CA CYS A 192 -23.74 -36.52 6.44
C CYS A 192 -25.11 -35.95 6.87
N GLY A 193 -26.20 -36.56 6.40
CA GLY A 193 -27.56 -36.05 6.60
C GLY A 193 -28.13 -36.22 8.02
N ASN A 194 -27.43 -36.91 8.94
CA ASN A 194 -27.91 -37.24 10.28
C ASN A 194 -27.12 -36.57 11.44
N GLY A 195 -26.01 -35.89 11.15
CA GLY A 195 -25.17 -35.22 12.15
C GLY A 195 -24.33 -36.13 13.06
N ILE A 196 -24.03 -37.37 12.67
CA ILE A 196 -23.16 -38.31 13.41
C ILE A 196 -22.18 -38.95 12.42
N LEU A 197 -20.86 -38.87 12.66
CA LEU A 197 -19.86 -39.53 11.80
C LEU A 197 -19.86 -41.05 12.01
N GLU A 198 -20.31 -41.80 11.01
CA GLU A 198 -20.16 -43.26 10.94
C GLU A 198 -18.86 -43.68 10.21
N GLU A 199 -18.37 -44.90 10.50
CA GLU A 199 -17.12 -45.42 9.92
C GLU A 199 -17.26 -45.58 8.39
N GLY A 200 -16.66 -44.65 7.64
CA GLY A 200 -16.72 -44.60 6.17
C GLY A 200 -17.47 -43.39 5.61
N GLU A 201 -18.00 -42.49 6.44
CA GLU A 201 -18.61 -41.24 6.00
C GLU A 201 -17.57 -40.16 5.67
N GLU A 202 -17.87 -39.35 4.66
CA GLU A 202 -17.14 -38.15 4.30
C GLU A 202 -18.03 -36.94 4.55
N CYS A 203 -17.50 -35.88 5.16
CA CYS A 203 -18.16 -34.57 5.15
C CYS A 203 -18.58 -34.22 3.71
N ASP A 204 -19.83 -33.80 3.53
CA ASP A 204 -20.43 -33.29 2.30
C ASP A 204 -19.89 -31.88 2.00
N GLY A 205 -18.61 -31.87 1.61
CA GLY A 205 -17.96 -30.74 0.98
C GLY A 205 -18.34 -30.58 -0.50
N ASP A 206 -19.35 -31.32 -0.98
CA ASP A 206 -19.78 -31.37 -2.38
C ASP A 206 -20.40 -30.05 -2.86
N ASP A 207 -20.93 -29.22 -1.95
CA ASP A 207 -21.26 -27.81 -2.21
C ASP A 207 -20.02 -26.88 -2.24
N PHE A 208 -18.83 -27.38 -1.88
CA PHE A 208 -17.59 -26.59 -1.74
C PHE A 208 -16.52 -26.89 -2.83
N GLY A 209 -16.78 -27.81 -3.76
CA GLY A 209 -15.96 -28.02 -4.95
C GLY A 209 -15.17 -29.33 -4.99
N ILE A 210 -14.50 -29.57 -6.12
CA ILE A 210 -14.00 -30.89 -6.58
C ILE A 210 -12.68 -31.33 -5.93
N TYR A 211 -12.37 -30.88 -4.70
CA TYR A 211 -11.12 -31.26 -4.04
C TYR A 211 -11.25 -32.63 -3.39
N THR A 212 -10.47 -33.57 -3.90
CA THR A 212 -10.44 -34.97 -3.42
C THR A 212 -9.09 -35.24 -2.76
N GLY A 213 -9.04 -36.11 -1.77
CA GLY A 213 -7.78 -36.51 -1.12
C GLY A 213 -7.23 -35.49 -0.12
N SER A 214 -5.90 -35.30 -0.08
CA SER A 214 -5.19 -34.45 0.88
C SER A 214 -5.57 -32.97 0.86
N ASP A 215 -6.18 -32.53 -0.24
CA ASP A 215 -6.43 -31.11 -0.50
C ASP A 215 -7.86 -30.70 -0.11
N LYS A 216 -8.66 -31.65 0.41
CA LYS A 216 -10.03 -31.42 0.87
C LYS A 216 -10.03 -30.33 1.96
N GLY A 217 -10.69 -29.21 1.67
CA GLY A 217 -10.84 -28.09 2.61
C GLY A 217 -9.88 -26.91 2.40
N ILE A 218 -8.78 -27.09 1.67
CA ILE A 218 -7.80 -26.03 1.46
C ILE A 218 -8.39 -24.91 0.58
N GLY A 219 -8.30 -23.67 1.05
CA GLY A 219 -8.79 -22.50 0.30
C GLY A 219 -10.31 -22.42 0.16
N MET A 220 -11.06 -23.23 0.92
CA MET A 220 -12.52 -23.35 0.82
C MET A 220 -13.28 -22.49 1.83
N CYS A 221 -12.62 -21.63 2.60
CA CYS A 221 -13.27 -20.77 3.61
C CYS A 221 -14.36 -19.82 3.06
N TYR A 222 -14.60 -19.79 1.75
CA TYR A 222 -15.39 -18.79 1.04
C TYR A 222 -16.90 -18.68 1.39
N ASN A 223 -17.54 -19.62 2.09
CA ASN A 223 -19.02 -19.58 2.16
C ASN A 223 -19.68 -20.32 3.35
N TYR A 224 -19.40 -19.93 4.60
CA TYR A 224 -20.19 -20.45 5.74
C TYR A 224 -21.05 -19.36 6.37
N SER A 225 -22.23 -19.08 5.78
CA SER A 225 -23.49 -18.86 6.51
C SER A 225 -24.59 -18.42 5.54
N ILE A 226 -25.51 -19.34 5.24
CA ILE A 226 -26.79 -19.00 4.62
C ILE A 226 -27.93 -19.08 5.65
N ASP A 227 -27.75 -19.78 6.78
CA ASP A 227 -28.88 -20.13 7.66
C ASP A 227 -29.12 -19.22 8.87
N LYS A 228 -28.29 -18.19 9.12
CA LYS A 228 -28.46 -17.32 10.32
C LYS A 228 -28.48 -15.81 10.09
N GLY A 229 -28.60 -15.34 8.85
CA GLY A 229 -28.75 -13.89 8.58
C GLY A 229 -27.52 -13.04 8.93
N LEU A 230 -26.39 -13.68 9.18
CA LEU A 230 -25.05 -13.09 9.23
C LEU A 230 -24.27 -13.79 8.12
N THR A 231 -23.58 -13.07 7.24
CA THR A 231 -22.81 -13.67 6.13
C THR A 231 -21.30 -13.53 6.40
N PRO A 232 -20.63 -14.50 7.03
CA PRO A 232 -19.17 -14.57 7.03
C PRO A 232 -18.69 -14.88 5.61
N PHE A 233 -18.12 -13.86 4.97
CA PHE A 233 -17.22 -14.04 3.84
C PHE A 233 -15.83 -14.25 4.43
N PHE A 234 -15.32 -15.48 4.44
CA PHE A 234 -13.89 -15.68 4.69
C PHE A 234 -13.17 -15.75 3.36
N ASN A 235 -11.97 -15.20 3.31
CA ASN A 235 -11.28 -14.93 2.05
C ASN A 235 -10.01 -15.76 1.88
N ALA A 236 -9.55 -16.42 2.95
CA ALA A 236 -8.40 -17.32 2.95
C ALA A 236 -8.48 -18.31 4.12
N GLY A 237 -7.62 -19.32 4.09
CA GLY A 237 -7.52 -20.38 5.09
C GLY A 237 -8.02 -21.73 4.59
N SER A 238 -8.01 -22.71 5.48
CA SER A 238 -8.50 -24.06 5.23
C SER A 238 -9.70 -24.36 6.12
N LEU A 239 -10.69 -25.04 5.56
CA LEU A 239 -11.78 -25.65 6.31
C LEU A 239 -11.38 -27.06 6.68
N HIS A 240 -11.45 -27.41 7.96
CA HIS A 240 -11.17 -28.76 8.43
C HIS A 240 -12.44 -29.41 8.94
N CYS A 241 -12.71 -30.64 8.51
CA CYS A 241 -13.77 -31.45 9.09
C CYS A 241 -13.26 -32.21 10.30
N ASN A 242 -13.95 -32.05 11.43
CA ASN A 242 -13.68 -32.79 12.63
C ASN A 242 -14.27 -34.22 12.54
N PRO A 243 -13.74 -35.18 13.31
CA PRO A 243 -14.30 -36.53 13.42
C PRO A 243 -15.74 -36.61 13.96
N ASP A 244 -16.33 -35.50 14.39
CA ASP A 244 -17.71 -35.40 14.85
C ASP A 244 -18.65 -34.73 13.83
N CYS A 245 -18.22 -34.64 12.56
CA CYS A 245 -18.94 -33.97 11.46
C CYS A 245 -19.16 -32.47 11.69
N THR A 246 -18.36 -31.81 12.53
CA THR A 246 -18.36 -30.35 12.63
C THR A 246 -17.29 -29.73 11.72
N ILE A 247 -17.59 -28.55 11.16
CA ILE A 247 -16.63 -27.76 10.40
C ILE A 247 -15.83 -26.90 11.39
N ASN A 248 -14.52 -27.12 11.42
CA ASN A 248 -13.56 -26.24 12.06
C ASN A 248 -13.16 -25.13 11.07
N THR A 249 -13.42 -23.89 11.48
CA THR A 249 -13.09 -22.65 10.74
C THR A 249 -11.99 -21.83 11.40
N ASP A 250 -11.27 -22.39 12.38
CA ASP A 250 -10.24 -21.68 13.15
C ASP A 250 -9.11 -21.13 12.26
N ASP A 251 -8.82 -21.83 11.16
CA ASP A 251 -7.81 -21.40 10.16
C ASP A 251 -8.37 -20.45 9.11
N CYS A 252 -9.69 -20.22 9.08
CA CYS A 252 -10.33 -19.30 8.16
C CYS A 252 -10.14 -17.84 8.58
N ARG A 253 -9.80 -17.00 7.61
CA ARG A 253 -9.46 -15.60 7.83
C ARG A 253 -10.45 -14.68 7.11
N ILE A 254 -10.93 -13.68 7.84
CA ILE A 254 -11.75 -12.59 7.31
C ILE A 254 -10.86 -11.37 7.13
N TYR A 255 -10.80 -10.83 5.92
CA TYR A 255 -10.13 -9.57 5.67
C TYR A 255 -11.10 -8.40 5.82
N GLU A 256 -10.58 -7.29 6.31
CA GLU A 256 -11.36 -6.07 6.56
C GLU A 256 -10.95 -4.95 5.59
N GLY A 257 -11.73 -3.87 5.60
CA GLY A 257 -11.44 -2.69 4.78
C GLY A 257 -11.72 -2.90 3.29
N PHE A 258 -11.12 -2.08 2.44
CA PHE A 258 -11.42 -2.04 1.01
C PHE A 258 -11.01 -3.30 0.24
N GLY A 259 -10.01 -4.05 0.73
CA GLY A 259 -9.61 -5.34 0.19
C GLY A 259 -10.47 -6.52 0.65
N ALA A 260 -11.45 -6.34 1.54
CA ALA A 260 -12.31 -7.41 2.08
C ALA A 260 -13.13 -8.17 1.01
N VAL A 261 -13.23 -7.64 -0.20
CA VAL A 261 -13.90 -8.28 -1.35
C VAL A 261 -12.98 -9.18 -2.17
N THR A 262 -11.73 -9.37 -1.73
CA THR A 262 -10.72 -10.18 -2.43
C THR A 262 -10.89 -11.65 -2.06
N HIS A 263 -10.99 -12.52 -3.06
CA HIS A 263 -11.14 -13.97 -2.88
C HIS A 263 -9.84 -14.73 -3.16
N GLY A 264 -8.91 -14.10 -3.90
CA GLY A 264 -7.64 -14.71 -4.27
C GLY A 264 -7.87 -16.05 -4.98
N GLY A 265 -7.06 -17.05 -4.67
CA GLY A 265 -7.11 -18.37 -5.28
C GLY A 265 -8.21 -19.31 -4.78
N ALA A 266 -9.12 -18.85 -3.92
CA ALA A 266 -10.18 -19.69 -3.35
C ALA A 266 -11.03 -20.32 -4.47
N GLY A 267 -11.30 -21.62 -4.35
CA GLY A 267 -11.99 -22.40 -5.40
C GLY A 267 -11.15 -22.68 -6.67
N GLY A 268 -9.87 -22.30 -6.70
CA GLY A 268 -8.90 -22.59 -7.76
C GLY A 268 -8.02 -23.82 -7.49
N GLU A 269 -7.08 -24.14 -8.39
CA GLU A 269 -6.16 -25.27 -8.17
C GLU A 269 -5.34 -25.06 -6.88
N VAL A 270 -5.33 -26.05 -5.98
CA VAL A 270 -4.40 -26.06 -4.85
C VAL A 270 -3.03 -26.47 -5.37
N TYR A 271 -2.05 -25.59 -5.23
CA TYR A 271 -0.68 -25.84 -5.67
C TYR A 271 0.25 -25.95 -4.46
N HIS A 272 0.90 -27.10 -4.33
CA HIS A 272 1.88 -27.36 -3.28
C HIS A 272 3.29 -26.97 -3.72
N VAL A 273 3.86 -25.96 -3.07
CA VAL A 273 5.28 -25.63 -3.19
C VAL A 273 6.09 -26.67 -2.41
N THR A 274 6.93 -27.40 -3.13
CA THR A 274 7.75 -28.52 -2.63
C THR A 274 9.25 -28.27 -2.79
N SER A 275 9.64 -27.15 -3.41
CA SER A 275 11.03 -26.73 -3.56
C SER A 275 11.23 -25.26 -3.22
N LEU A 276 12.35 -24.96 -2.56
CA LEU A 276 12.80 -23.61 -2.21
C LEU A 276 13.62 -22.94 -3.33
N ASP A 277 13.90 -23.65 -4.41
CA ASP A 277 14.60 -23.09 -5.57
C ASP A 277 13.79 -21.94 -6.20
N ASP A 278 14.46 -20.99 -6.85
CA ASP A 278 13.77 -19.85 -7.48
C ASP A 278 12.93 -20.24 -8.71
N SER A 279 13.23 -21.37 -9.36
CA SER A 279 12.58 -21.78 -10.62
C SER A 279 12.66 -23.27 -10.85
N GLY A 280 11.70 -23.81 -11.60
CA GLY A 280 11.57 -25.23 -11.89
C GLY A 280 10.30 -25.79 -11.26
N PRO A 281 9.92 -27.05 -11.58
CA PRO A 281 8.72 -27.66 -11.04
C PRO A 281 8.70 -27.65 -9.51
N GLY A 282 7.54 -27.36 -8.93
CA GLY A 282 7.32 -27.38 -7.48
C GLY A 282 7.79 -26.12 -6.73
N THR A 283 8.28 -25.09 -7.43
CA THR A 283 8.69 -23.83 -6.80
C THR A 283 7.55 -22.81 -6.74
N LEU A 284 7.68 -21.79 -5.88
CA LEU A 284 6.72 -20.67 -5.85
C LEU A 284 6.61 -19.96 -7.20
N ARG A 285 7.70 -19.86 -7.98
CA ARG A 285 7.65 -19.26 -9.31
C ARG A 285 6.88 -20.10 -10.31
N ASP A 286 6.97 -21.42 -10.20
CA ASP A 286 6.16 -22.33 -11.01
C ASP A 286 4.68 -22.25 -10.63
N ALA A 287 4.39 -22.15 -9.33
CA ALA A 287 3.04 -21.92 -8.81
C ALA A 287 2.40 -20.66 -9.46
N LEU A 288 3.14 -19.55 -9.51
CA LEU A 288 2.70 -18.27 -10.09
C LEU A 288 2.73 -18.21 -11.61
N SER A 289 3.13 -19.29 -12.30
CA SER A 289 3.14 -19.33 -13.77
C SER A 289 1.74 -19.48 -14.38
N GLN A 290 0.75 -19.89 -13.57
CA GLN A 290 -0.65 -20.03 -13.96
C GLN A 290 -1.56 -19.18 -13.04
N PRO A 291 -2.71 -18.71 -13.54
CA PRO A 291 -3.71 -18.03 -12.71
C PRO A 291 -4.54 -19.02 -11.88
N ASN A 292 -5.41 -18.49 -11.02
CA ASN A 292 -6.48 -19.23 -10.32
C ASN A 292 -5.94 -20.36 -9.42
N ARG A 293 -5.00 -20.00 -8.55
CA ARG A 293 -4.30 -20.95 -7.68
C ARG A 293 -4.31 -20.51 -6.22
N TYR A 294 -4.62 -21.48 -5.35
CA TYR A 294 -4.39 -21.39 -3.92
C TYR A 294 -3.08 -22.08 -3.60
N ILE A 295 -2.06 -21.30 -3.26
CA ILE A 295 -0.68 -21.77 -3.12
C ILE A 295 -0.38 -22.04 -1.66
N VAL A 296 0.00 -23.29 -1.36
CA VAL A 296 0.41 -23.77 -0.04
C VAL A 296 1.87 -24.28 -0.06
N PHE A 297 2.48 -24.47 1.10
CA PHE A 297 3.89 -24.83 1.24
C PHE A 297 4.08 -26.12 2.04
N ASP A 298 4.64 -27.15 1.40
CA ASP A 298 5.07 -28.39 2.07
C ASP A 298 6.49 -28.29 2.64
N VAL A 299 7.20 -27.23 2.27
CA VAL A 299 8.58 -26.95 2.67
C VAL A 299 8.65 -25.58 3.37
N ALA A 300 9.70 -25.37 4.15
CA ALA A 300 9.96 -24.11 4.84
C ALA A 300 11.43 -23.71 4.74
N GLY A 301 11.70 -22.41 4.78
CA GLY A 301 13.03 -21.84 4.65
C GLY A 301 13.08 -20.63 3.73
N ASP A 302 14.27 -20.39 3.18
CA ASP A 302 14.53 -19.23 2.33
C ASP A 302 14.28 -19.54 0.86
N ILE A 303 13.51 -18.69 0.18
CA ILE A 303 13.43 -18.66 -1.28
C ILE A 303 14.21 -17.43 -1.77
N VAL A 304 15.34 -17.65 -2.43
CA VAL A 304 16.22 -16.57 -2.91
C VAL A 304 15.91 -16.23 -4.36
N LEU A 305 15.18 -15.14 -4.57
CA LEU A 305 14.74 -14.69 -5.89
C LEU A 305 15.92 -14.22 -6.75
N GLN A 306 16.08 -14.81 -7.94
CA GLN A 306 17.11 -14.40 -8.90
C GLN A 306 16.63 -13.26 -9.82
N SER A 307 15.32 -13.10 -9.95
CA SER A 307 14.64 -12.05 -10.72
C SER A 307 13.27 -11.76 -10.11
N ASP A 308 12.61 -10.66 -10.51
CA ASP A 308 11.25 -10.34 -10.03
C ASP A 308 10.34 -11.57 -10.04
N LEU A 309 9.72 -11.82 -8.89
CA LEU A 309 8.62 -12.76 -8.77
C LEU A 309 7.34 -12.00 -9.11
N ARG A 310 6.76 -12.25 -10.28
CA ARG A 310 5.66 -11.43 -10.80
C ARG A 310 4.33 -12.16 -10.69
N ILE A 311 3.38 -11.51 -10.03
CA ILE A 311 1.95 -11.83 -10.11
C ILE A 311 1.37 -10.84 -11.10
N GLN A 312 1.26 -11.24 -12.36
CA GLN A 312 0.88 -10.31 -13.43
C GLN A 312 0.07 -11.01 -14.50
N ASN A 313 -0.81 -10.24 -15.14
CA ASN A 313 -1.55 -10.76 -16.29
C ASN A 313 -0.63 -10.99 -17.49
N SER A 314 -0.49 -12.26 -17.91
CA SER A 314 0.32 -12.66 -19.06
C SER A 314 -0.49 -12.94 -20.34
N GLY A 315 -1.82 -12.72 -20.35
CA GLY A 315 -2.69 -13.04 -21.49
C GLY A 315 -3.99 -12.22 -21.63
N SER A 316 -4.90 -12.69 -22.49
CA SER A 316 -6.18 -12.02 -22.84
C SER A 316 -7.32 -12.25 -21.84
N TYR A 317 -7.09 -13.02 -20.76
CA TYR A 317 -8.10 -13.30 -19.73
C TYR A 317 -7.90 -12.40 -18.51
N HIS A 318 -9.01 -11.89 -17.97
CA HIS A 318 -9.05 -10.69 -17.14
C HIS A 318 -8.82 -10.89 -15.63
N THR A 319 -8.42 -12.07 -15.15
CA THR A 319 -8.25 -12.30 -13.71
C THR A 319 -7.05 -13.22 -13.43
N HIS A 320 -6.17 -12.83 -12.50
CA HIS A 320 -5.25 -13.77 -11.83
C HIS A 320 -5.68 -13.84 -10.38
N SER A 321 -6.59 -14.76 -10.09
CA SER A 321 -7.05 -15.05 -8.75
C SER A 321 -5.98 -15.90 -8.04
N ILE A 322 -5.20 -15.29 -7.16
CA ILE A 322 -4.04 -15.94 -6.51
C ILE A 322 -4.12 -15.75 -5.00
N THR A 323 -3.94 -16.84 -4.25
CA THR A 323 -3.59 -16.77 -2.82
C THR A 323 -2.22 -17.38 -2.63
N ILE A 324 -1.29 -16.64 -2.02
CA ILE A 324 -0.07 -17.22 -1.45
C ILE A 324 -0.28 -17.32 0.05
N ASP A 325 -0.46 -18.54 0.55
CA ASP A 325 -0.78 -18.81 1.95
C ASP A 325 0.45 -19.29 2.72
N GLY A 326 1.22 -18.35 3.26
CA GLY A 326 2.37 -18.64 4.10
C GLY A 326 2.05 -19.30 5.44
N PHE A 327 0.78 -19.31 5.88
CA PHE A 327 0.39 -20.02 7.11
C PHE A 327 0.45 -21.54 6.97
N SER A 328 0.36 -22.05 5.73
CA SER A 328 0.50 -23.48 5.46
C SER A 328 1.92 -24.02 5.65
N ALA A 329 2.94 -23.15 5.63
CA ALA A 329 4.32 -23.58 5.71
C ALA A 329 4.66 -24.20 7.09
N PRO A 330 5.47 -25.28 7.14
CA PRO A 330 6.00 -25.77 8.41
C PRO A 330 6.95 -24.73 9.04
N SER A 331 7.34 -24.93 10.31
CA SER A 331 8.39 -24.11 10.92
C SER A 331 9.70 -24.23 10.12
N PRO A 332 10.44 -23.13 9.86
CA PRO A 332 10.28 -21.78 10.41
C PRO A 332 9.48 -20.81 9.52
N GLY A 333 8.60 -21.31 8.66
CA GLY A 333 7.88 -20.52 7.67
C GLY A 333 8.71 -20.23 6.41
N ILE A 334 8.19 -19.34 5.55
CA ILE A 334 8.85 -18.94 4.31
C ILE A 334 9.39 -17.52 4.42
N THR A 335 10.68 -17.37 4.12
CA THR A 335 11.32 -16.07 3.94
C THR A 335 11.71 -15.86 2.50
N ILE A 336 11.18 -14.81 1.88
CA ILE A 336 11.56 -14.37 0.55
C ILE A 336 12.78 -13.45 0.65
N LYS A 337 13.87 -13.86 0.01
CA LYS A 337 15.14 -13.13 -0.04
C LYS A 337 15.48 -12.72 -1.46
N LYS A 338 16.43 -11.81 -1.59
CA LYS A 338 16.89 -11.29 -2.88
C LYS A 338 18.32 -11.75 -3.20
N ALA A 339 18.55 -12.18 -4.44
CA ALA A 339 19.92 -12.38 -4.94
C ALA A 339 20.64 -11.06 -5.24
N ASN A 340 19.90 -9.98 -5.51
CA ASN A 340 20.42 -8.63 -5.74
C ASN A 340 19.35 -7.56 -5.51
N GLN A 341 19.78 -6.30 -5.43
CA GLN A 341 18.95 -5.14 -5.08
C GLN A 341 17.81 -4.85 -6.08
N ASN A 342 17.78 -5.41 -7.30
CA ASN A 342 16.76 -5.11 -8.33
C ASN A 342 15.72 -6.24 -8.49
N VAL A 343 15.33 -6.86 -7.38
CA VAL A 343 14.40 -7.98 -7.36
C VAL A 343 13.31 -7.71 -6.33
N ALA A 344 12.07 -7.95 -6.69
CA ALA A 344 10.91 -7.77 -5.82
C ALA A 344 9.84 -8.85 -6.06
N LEU A 345 8.92 -9.00 -5.11
CA LEU A 345 7.58 -9.51 -5.42
C LEU A 345 6.78 -8.36 -6.05
N VAL A 346 6.31 -8.55 -7.28
CA VAL A 346 5.61 -7.50 -8.04
C VAL A 346 4.22 -7.97 -8.45
N ILE A 347 3.20 -7.36 -7.84
CA ILE A 347 1.79 -7.50 -8.22
C ILE A 347 1.49 -6.42 -9.26
N ARG A 348 1.23 -6.80 -10.51
CA ARG A 348 1.19 -5.84 -11.61
C ARG A 348 0.08 -6.08 -12.62
N TYR A 349 -0.72 -5.04 -12.88
CA TYR A 349 -1.82 -5.06 -13.85
C TYR A 349 -2.70 -6.31 -13.67
N THR A 350 -3.06 -6.58 -12.43
CA THR A 350 -3.80 -7.77 -12.05
C THR A 350 -4.81 -7.46 -10.97
N THR A 351 -5.71 -8.39 -10.75
CA THR A 351 -6.75 -8.28 -9.74
C THR A 351 -6.89 -9.58 -8.97
N ASP A 352 -7.42 -9.49 -7.75
CA ASP A 352 -7.80 -10.62 -6.91
C ASP A 352 -6.61 -11.42 -6.36
N VAL A 353 -5.76 -10.75 -5.58
CA VAL A 353 -4.51 -11.31 -5.07
C VAL A 353 -4.43 -11.21 -3.55
N ILE A 354 -4.17 -12.33 -2.89
CA ILE A 354 -3.88 -12.42 -1.46
C ILE A 354 -2.43 -12.87 -1.29
N VAL A 355 -1.66 -12.13 -0.50
CA VAL A 355 -0.33 -12.53 -0.04
C VAL A 355 -0.32 -12.46 1.47
N THR A 356 -0.13 -13.60 2.14
CA THR A 356 -0.22 -13.67 3.60
C THR A 356 0.79 -14.61 4.23
N GLY A 357 1.17 -14.35 5.48
CA GLY A 357 1.99 -15.26 6.29
C GLY A 357 3.44 -15.40 5.84
N LEU A 358 3.97 -14.47 5.04
CA LEU A 358 5.35 -14.51 4.53
C LEU A 358 6.27 -13.51 5.23
N SER A 359 7.55 -13.84 5.32
CA SER A 359 8.62 -12.89 5.63
C SER A 359 9.33 -12.42 4.35
N PHE A 360 9.71 -11.15 4.28
CA PHE A 360 10.52 -10.57 3.21
C PHE A 360 11.75 -9.90 3.81
N LEU A 361 12.92 -10.25 3.30
CA LEU A 361 14.19 -9.68 3.73
C LEU A 361 14.96 -9.15 2.53
N GLY A 362 15.13 -7.82 2.49
CA GLY A 362 15.95 -7.16 1.48
C GLY A 362 17.44 -7.20 1.82
N LEU A 363 18.22 -6.33 1.18
CA LEU A 363 19.68 -6.27 1.37
C LEU A 363 20.15 -4.95 2.02
N ASP A 364 19.22 -4.12 2.51
CA ASP A 364 19.47 -2.77 3.06
C ASP A 364 20.29 -1.90 2.10
N GLY A 365 19.94 -1.97 0.81
CA GLY A 365 20.66 -1.34 -0.30
C GLY A 365 19.96 -0.13 -0.92
N ASP A 366 20.38 0.20 -2.15
CA ASP A 366 19.71 1.15 -3.03
C ASP A 366 19.13 0.38 -4.23
N GLY A 367 17.84 0.02 -4.18
CA GLY A 367 17.27 -0.98 -5.09
C GLY A 367 15.79 -0.86 -5.40
N ASP A 368 15.15 -2.01 -5.56
CA ASP A 368 13.71 -2.18 -5.76
C ASP A 368 13.04 -2.57 -4.43
N ASP A 369 11.72 -2.53 -4.42
CA ASP A 369 10.90 -2.83 -3.24
C ASP A 369 11.06 -4.29 -2.79
N ASN A 370 10.67 -4.63 -1.56
CA ASN A 370 10.41 -6.02 -1.20
C ASN A 370 9.10 -6.51 -1.84
N VAL A 371 8.03 -5.73 -1.67
CA VAL A 371 6.71 -5.96 -2.27
C VAL A 371 6.22 -4.70 -2.96
N SER A 372 5.79 -4.81 -4.22
CA SER A 372 5.31 -3.69 -5.01
C SER A 372 3.97 -4.00 -5.68
N ILE A 373 2.96 -3.16 -5.45
CA ILE A 373 1.64 -3.24 -6.08
C ILE A 373 1.53 -2.13 -7.11
N ARG A 374 1.39 -2.52 -8.38
CA ARG A 374 1.46 -1.64 -9.56
C ARG A 374 0.26 -1.83 -10.48
N GLY A 375 -0.81 -1.10 -10.23
CA GLY A 375 -2.08 -1.23 -10.96
C GLY A 375 -2.85 -2.47 -10.52
N GLY A 376 -2.94 -2.67 -9.20
CA GLY A 376 -3.71 -3.76 -8.58
C GLY A 376 -5.16 -3.35 -8.31
N ASP A 377 -6.09 -4.30 -8.43
CA ASP A 377 -7.49 -4.18 -7.99
C ASP A 377 -7.85 -5.38 -7.10
N ARG A 378 -8.42 -5.20 -5.90
CA ARG A 378 -8.69 -6.30 -4.95
C ARG A 378 -7.41 -7.03 -4.59
N VAL A 379 -6.60 -6.39 -3.76
CA VAL A 379 -5.33 -6.96 -3.28
C VAL A 379 -5.28 -6.88 -1.77
N VAL A 380 -4.93 -8.01 -1.13
CA VAL A 380 -4.70 -8.10 0.30
C VAL A 380 -3.25 -8.50 0.55
N ILE A 381 -2.56 -7.67 1.33
CA ILE A 381 -1.26 -7.98 1.93
C ILE A 381 -1.51 -8.06 3.43
N ASP A 382 -1.37 -9.24 4.02
CA ASP A 382 -1.82 -9.48 5.39
C ASP A 382 -0.85 -10.36 6.18
N HIS A 383 -0.61 -10.07 7.46
CA HIS A 383 0.29 -10.88 8.31
C HIS A 383 1.65 -11.17 7.65
N ILE A 384 2.27 -10.14 7.04
CA ILE A 384 3.63 -10.26 6.52
C ILE A 384 4.64 -9.56 7.43
N SER A 385 5.90 -9.99 7.34
CA SER A 385 7.04 -9.24 7.86
C SER A 385 7.83 -8.74 6.66
N SER A 386 8.20 -7.46 6.61
CA SER A 386 9.06 -6.95 5.55
C SER A 386 10.07 -5.97 6.12
N GLY A 387 11.36 -6.30 5.98
CA GLY A 387 12.43 -5.45 6.50
C GLY A 387 13.68 -5.43 5.65
N HIS A 388 14.59 -4.53 6.01
CA HIS A 388 15.85 -4.29 5.31
C HIS A 388 15.65 -4.04 3.80
N ALA A 389 14.56 -3.37 3.43
CA ALA A 389 14.21 -3.14 2.04
C ALA A 389 15.21 -2.19 1.34
N ASP A 390 15.46 -2.41 0.05
CA ASP A 390 16.39 -1.59 -0.72
C ASP A 390 15.76 -0.28 -1.27
N ASP A 391 14.44 -0.23 -1.42
CA ASP A 391 13.66 1.01 -1.53
C ASP A 391 12.43 0.90 -0.60
N GLY A 392 11.26 0.44 -1.04
CA GLY A 392 10.09 0.25 -0.18
C GLY A 392 9.97 -1.15 0.45
N ALA A 393 9.53 -1.26 1.71
CA ALA A 393 9.14 -2.55 2.28
C ALA A 393 7.82 -3.05 1.66
N VAL A 394 6.81 -2.16 1.55
CA VAL A 394 5.59 -2.39 0.77
C VAL A 394 5.18 -1.08 0.10
N ASP A 395 5.20 -1.06 -1.24
CA ASP A 395 4.82 0.12 -2.03
C ASP A 395 3.51 -0.12 -2.81
N ILE A 396 2.50 0.72 -2.57
CA ILE A 396 1.26 0.80 -3.35
C ILE A 396 1.42 1.96 -4.33
N ALA A 397 1.92 1.65 -5.52
CA ALA A 397 2.49 2.66 -6.39
C ALA A 397 2.24 2.36 -7.86
N TRP A 398 2.00 3.41 -8.63
CA TRP A 398 1.91 3.39 -10.09
C TRP A 398 0.63 2.75 -10.62
N ASN A 399 0.18 3.29 -11.75
CA ASN A 399 -0.87 2.70 -12.60
C ASN A 399 -2.27 2.59 -11.98
N GLY A 400 -2.53 3.29 -10.89
CA GLY A 400 -3.85 3.36 -10.24
C GLY A 400 -4.23 2.06 -9.55
N ASN A 401 -4.12 2.05 -8.23
CA ASN A 401 -4.45 0.91 -7.38
C ASN A 401 -5.81 1.13 -6.73
N THR A 402 -6.63 0.08 -6.64
CA THR A 402 -7.96 0.17 -6.03
C THR A 402 -8.33 -1.06 -5.21
N ASN A 403 -9.14 -0.88 -4.17
CA ASN A 403 -9.62 -1.97 -3.30
C ASN A 403 -8.45 -2.76 -2.69
N ILE A 404 -7.55 -2.05 -2.01
CA ILE A 404 -6.34 -2.62 -1.43
C ILE A 404 -6.48 -2.66 0.10
N THR A 405 -6.08 -3.76 0.74
CA THR A 405 -5.87 -3.83 2.19
C THR A 405 -4.42 -4.22 2.48
N LEU A 406 -3.73 -3.42 3.31
CA LEU A 406 -2.51 -3.81 4.01
C LEU A 406 -2.83 -3.94 5.50
N SER A 407 -2.77 -5.15 6.04
CA SER A 407 -3.21 -5.43 7.40
C SER A 407 -2.30 -6.32 8.20
N TRP A 408 -2.34 -6.17 9.53
CA TRP A 408 -1.69 -7.06 10.50
C TRP A 408 -0.22 -7.37 10.19
N SER A 409 0.49 -6.45 9.54
CA SER A 409 1.85 -6.69 9.05
C SER A 409 2.87 -5.90 9.86
N ILE A 410 4.10 -6.40 9.92
CA ILE A 410 5.23 -5.66 10.51
C ILE A 410 6.21 -5.21 9.41
N LEU A 411 6.37 -3.91 9.28
CA LEU A 411 7.31 -3.27 8.34
C LEU A 411 8.43 -2.64 9.15
N HIS A 412 9.66 -3.13 9.01
CA HIS A 412 10.71 -2.84 9.99
C HIS A 412 12.10 -2.61 9.41
N ASN A 413 12.93 -1.87 10.16
CA ASN A 413 14.36 -1.65 9.87
C ASN A 413 14.65 -1.32 8.39
N THR A 414 13.90 -0.40 7.80
CA THR A 414 14.19 0.13 6.46
C THR A 414 14.30 1.65 6.46
N ASP A 415 15.09 2.21 5.54
CA ASP A 415 15.08 3.66 5.31
C ASP A 415 13.68 4.15 4.91
N LYS A 416 13.00 3.43 4.00
CA LYS A 416 11.72 3.84 3.44
C LYS A 416 10.71 2.70 3.59
N ALA A 417 9.75 2.83 4.50
CA ALA A 417 8.84 1.73 4.79
C ALA A 417 7.80 1.48 3.69
N GLY A 418 7.06 2.51 3.27
CA GLY A 418 6.09 2.33 2.19
C GLY A 418 5.44 3.61 1.68
N ILE A 419 5.00 3.59 0.44
CA ILE A 419 4.23 4.69 -0.16
C ILE A 419 2.84 4.26 -0.62
N VAL A 420 1.94 5.23 -0.62
CA VAL A 420 0.73 5.23 -1.46
C VAL A 420 0.85 6.39 -2.44
N SER A 421 1.16 6.09 -3.70
CA SER A 421 1.63 7.12 -4.64
C SER A 421 1.30 6.80 -6.09
N TYR A 422 1.57 7.78 -6.96
CA TYR A 422 1.46 7.68 -8.42
C TYR A 422 0.09 7.17 -8.88
N GLY A 423 -0.96 7.74 -8.29
CA GLY A 423 -2.36 7.48 -8.60
C GLY A 423 -2.83 7.95 -9.98
N PRO A 424 -4.14 8.16 -10.20
CA PRO A 424 -5.20 8.12 -9.20
C PRO A 424 -5.35 6.73 -8.59
N ASN A 425 -5.19 6.64 -7.27
CA ASN A 425 -5.55 5.44 -6.51
C ASN A 425 -6.90 5.67 -5.84
N GLY A 426 -7.63 4.61 -5.51
CA GLY A 426 -8.87 4.72 -4.73
C GLY A 426 -8.98 3.59 -3.73
N ASN A 427 -9.77 3.76 -2.68
CA ASN A 427 -10.19 2.67 -1.79
C ASN A 427 -9.02 1.82 -1.25
N ILE A 428 -8.24 2.39 -0.33
CA ILE A 428 -7.10 1.70 0.28
C ILE A 428 -7.30 1.66 1.80
N SER A 429 -7.25 0.49 2.40
CA SER A 429 -7.22 0.30 3.86
C SER A 429 -5.81 -0.08 4.31
N ILE A 430 -5.33 0.57 5.36
CA ILE A 430 -4.06 0.28 6.00
C ILE A 430 -4.34 0.23 7.50
N HIS A 431 -4.40 -0.97 8.08
CA HIS A 431 -4.82 -1.13 9.47
C HIS A 431 -4.08 -2.21 10.25
N HIS A 432 -3.96 -2.01 11.57
CA HIS A 432 -3.35 -2.99 12.47
C HIS A 432 -1.90 -3.37 12.09
N ASN A 433 -1.18 -2.47 11.40
CA ASN A 433 0.22 -2.71 11.07
C ASN A 433 1.14 -2.12 12.13
N VAL A 434 2.31 -2.73 12.28
CA VAL A 434 3.42 -2.23 13.08
C VAL A 434 4.51 -1.70 12.13
N TRP A 435 4.73 -0.39 12.15
CA TRP A 435 5.79 0.29 11.40
C TRP A 435 6.93 0.59 12.36
N ALA A 436 7.97 -0.24 12.38
CA ALA A 436 8.96 -0.24 13.46
C ALA A 436 10.38 0.10 12.99
N LYS A 437 11.00 1.11 13.60
CA LYS A 437 12.43 1.44 13.43
C LYS A 437 12.80 1.80 11.99
N ASN A 438 11.82 2.29 11.23
CA ASN A 438 12.03 2.77 9.86
C ASN A 438 12.53 4.23 9.88
N ASN A 439 13.25 4.69 8.87
CA ASN A 439 13.69 6.08 8.86
C ASN A 439 12.55 7.04 8.45
N GLU A 440 11.86 6.76 7.34
CA GLU A 440 10.74 7.55 6.82
C GLU A 440 9.65 6.70 6.14
N ARG A 441 8.54 7.37 5.76
CA ARG A 441 7.43 6.82 4.97
C ARG A 441 6.66 5.72 5.68
N ASN A 442 6.02 6.05 6.80
CA ASN A 442 5.21 5.13 7.60
C ASN A 442 3.70 5.46 7.61
N PRO A 443 2.98 5.37 6.47
CA PRO A 443 3.43 5.45 5.09
C PRO A 443 3.72 6.90 4.65
N GLN A 444 4.14 7.08 3.40
CA GLN A 444 4.03 8.37 2.72
C GLN A 444 3.00 8.33 1.60
N VAL A 445 2.03 9.23 1.70
CA VAL A 445 0.95 9.41 0.73
C VAL A 445 1.27 10.59 -0.19
N ARG A 446 1.09 10.41 -1.50
CA ARG A 446 1.29 11.46 -2.50
C ARG A 446 0.27 11.38 -3.63
N TYR A 447 0.09 12.52 -4.30
CA TYR A 447 -0.72 12.66 -5.52
C TYR A 447 -2.20 12.38 -5.26
N GLN A 448 -2.97 11.95 -6.28
CA GLN A 448 -4.38 11.65 -6.10
C GLN A 448 -4.61 10.29 -5.43
N ASN A 449 -5.32 10.31 -4.30
CA ASN A 449 -5.86 9.14 -3.62
C ASN A 449 -7.30 9.44 -3.19
N ASP A 450 -8.26 8.72 -3.74
CA ASP A 450 -9.69 9.02 -3.54
C ASP A 450 -10.12 8.80 -2.09
N LEU A 451 -9.64 7.74 -1.44
CA LEU A 451 -9.75 7.52 0.01
C LEU A 451 -8.70 6.50 0.49
N ILE A 452 -7.99 6.85 1.57
CA ILE A 452 -7.19 5.92 2.36
C ILE A 452 -7.76 5.86 3.78
N ASP A 453 -8.07 4.67 4.26
CA ASP A 453 -8.50 4.40 5.63
C ASP A 453 -7.31 3.89 6.46
N TYR A 454 -6.64 4.79 7.18
CA TYR A 454 -5.44 4.54 7.98
C TYR A 454 -5.80 4.40 9.46
N VAL A 455 -6.01 3.18 9.92
CA VAL A 455 -6.71 2.88 11.19
C VAL A 455 -5.91 1.94 12.08
N ASN A 456 -5.76 2.25 13.37
CA ASN A 456 -5.15 1.36 14.37
C ASN A 456 -3.74 0.82 14.02
N ASN A 457 -2.91 1.62 13.38
CA ASN A 457 -1.50 1.30 13.16
C ASN A 457 -0.64 1.78 14.33
N VAL A 458 0.44 1.05 14.60
CA VAL A 458 1.50 1.45 15.53
C VAL A 458 2.69 1.92 14.71
N VAL A 459 3.06 3.19 14.84
CA VAL A 459 4.25 3.77 14.23
C VAL A 459 5.29 3.99 15.31
N TYR A 460 6.25 3.09 15.37
CA TYR A 460 7.27 3.02 16.40
C TYR A 460 8.64 3.38 15.83
N HIS A 461 9.26 4.40 16.41
CA HIS A 461 10.62 4.84 16.13
C HIS A 461 10.89 5.17 14.65
N TRP A 462 10.54 6.39 14.22
CA TRP A 462 11.03 6.93 12.96
C TRP A 462 12.40 7.61 13.10
N SER A 463 13.01 8.00 11.98
CA SER A 463 14.22 8.84 11.96
C SER A 463 15.47 8.14 12.57
N THR A 464 15.58 6.83 12.39
CA THR A 464 16.69 6.04 12.92
C THR A 464 18.07 6.47 12.38
N HIS A 465 18.13 6.98 11.13
CA HIS A 465 19.37 7.32 10.41
C HIS A 465 19.54 8.81 10.08
N GLY A 466 18.80 9.70 10.75
CA GLY A 466 18.88 11.13 10.49
C GLY A 466 17.50 11.74 10.41
N TRP A 467 17.23 12.57 9.41
CA TRP A 467 15.89 13.15 9.23
C TRP A 467 14.89 12.10 8.75
N GLY A 468 13.68 12.14 9.31
CA GLY A 468 12.62 11.18 9.02
C GLY A 468 11.29 11.59 9.65
N TYR A 469 10.26 10.77 9.47
CA TYR A 469 8.88 11.06 9.88
C TYR A 469 8.05 9.77 9.97
N GLY A 470 6.93 9.83 10.70
CA GLY A 470 5.92 8.79 10.74
C GLY A 470 5.09 8.79 9.46
N LEU A 471 3.84 9.24 9.56
CA LEU A 471 2.94 9.42 8.42
C LEU A 471 3.23 10.74 7.72
N ARG A 472 3.28 10.74 6.38
CA ARG A 472 3.32 11.97 5.59
C ARG A 472 2.24 12.00 4.52
N VAL A 473 1.48 13.10 4.47
CA VAL A 473 0.48 13.35 3.45
C VAL A 473 0.91 14.53 2.59
N ARG A 474 1.34 14.24 1.35
CA ARG A 474 1.85 15.24 0.43
C ARG A 474 0.84 15.53 -0.68
N SER A 475 0.13 16.65 -0.55
CA SER A 475 -0.76 17.16 -1.60
C SER A 475 0.08 17.83 -2.69
N ILE A 476 0.32 17.10 -3.77
CA ILE A 476 1.09 17.57 -4.92
C ILE A 476 0.43 17.12 -6.22
N GLN A 477 0.09 18.08 -7.08
CA GLN A 477 -0.46 17.78 -8.40
C GLN A 477 0.64 17.52 -9.42
N GLN A 478 0.49 16.46 -10.21
CA GLN A 478 1.34 16.19 -11.36
C GLN A 478 0.49 15.61 -12.49
N SER A 479 0.73 16.08 -13.73
CA SER A 479 -0.16 15.89 -14.89
C SER A 479 -0.44 14.45 -15.36
N ASN A 480 0.02 13.43 -14.64
CA ASN A 480 -0.26 12.01 -14.90
C ASN A 480 -0.68 11.24 -13.63
N TYR A 481 -0.73 11.89 -12.47
CA TYR A 481 -1.02 11.25 -11.18
C TYR A 481 -2.27 11.82 -10.51
N GLY A 482 -3.20 12.30 -11.33
CA GLY A 482 -4.47 12.87 -10.89
C GLY A 482 -4.39 14.31 -10.40
N ASN A 483 -5.40 14.71 -9.64
CA ASN A 483 -5.61 16.07 -9.13
C ASN A 483 -4.65 16.47 -7.99
N GLY A 484 -3.88 15.53 -7.43
CA GLY A 484 -2.94 15.79 -6.34
C GLY A 484 -3.56 15.81 -4.94
N ILE A 485 -4.85 15.47 -4.82
CA ILE A 485 -5.62 15.46 -3.57
C ILE A 485 -5.64 14.05 -3.00
N SER A 486 -5.34 13.94 -1.70
CA SER A 486 -5.46 12.68 -0.96
C SER A 486 -6.48 12.85 0.15
N ASN A 487 -7.54 12.05 0.14
CA ASN A 487 -8.51 12.01 1.23
C ASN A 487 -8.17 10.84 2.18
N LEU A 488 -8.21 11.09 3.49
CA LEU A 488 -7.78 10.13 4.49
C LEU A 488 -8.69 10.12 5.71
N ASN A 489 -8.96 8.93 6.22
CA ASN A 489 -9.27 8.72 7.63
C ASN A 489 -7.96 8.35 8.34
N ILE A 490 -7.65 9.01 9.46
CA ILE A 490 -6.48 8.74 10.30
C ILE A 490 -7.02 8.52 11.72
N VAL A 491 -7.32 7.28 12.06
CA VAL A 491 -8.15 6.93 13.24
C VAL A 491 -7.39 6.01 14.19
N ASN A 492 -7.31 6.40 15.46
CA ASN A 492 -6.85 5.57 16.56
C ASN A 492 -5.47 4.92 16.35
N ASN A 493 -4.54 5.61 15.68
CA ASN A 493 -3.15 5.14 15.52
C ASN A 493 -2.29 5.56 16.71
N TYR A 494 -1.20 4.85 16.97
CA TYR A 494 -0.23 5.18 18.02
C TYR A 494 1.11 5.58 17.39
N PHE A 495 1.60 6.78 17.67
CA PHE A 495 2.89 7.26 17.19
C PHE A 495 3.87 7.43 18.37
N LEU A 496 4.95 6.65 18.37
CA LEU A 496 6.01 6.72 19.36
C LEU A 496 7.37 7.02 18.71
N PRO A 497 7.96 8.20 18.87
CA PRO A 497 9.22 8.58 18.25
C PRO A 497 10.40 7.88 18.93
N ALA A 498 11.49 7.72 18.18
CA ALA A 498 12.75 7.32 18.79
C ALA A 498 13.26 8.41 19.75
N PRO A 499 13.85 8.04 20.91
CA PRO A 499 14.37 9.00 21.88
C PRO A 499 15.34 10.00 21.24
N GLY A 500 15.11 11.30 21.49
CA GLY A 500 15.97 12.38 20.98
C GLY A 500 15.93 12.56 19.45
N ARG A 501 14.93 12.02 18.75
CA ARG A 501 14.70 12.25 17.32
C ARG A 501 13.71 13.37 17.07
N TYR A 502 12.97 13.37 15.96
CA TYR A 502 12.03 14.42 15.56
C TYR A 502 10.59 14.04 16.00
N PRO A 503 10.21 14.18 17.29
CA PRO A 503 8.88 13.81 17.78
C PRO A 503 7.76 14.60 17.10
N ALA A 504 8.06 15.83 16.67
CA ALA A 504 7.13 16.68 15.95
C ALA A 504 6.76 16.17 14.55
N ASN A 505 7.46 15.15 14.02
CA ASN A 505 7.24 14.62 12.67
C ASN A 505 6.39 13.33 12.69
N ALA A 506 5.51 13.16 13.67
CA ALA A 506 4.66 11.98 13.76
C ALA A 506 3.68 11.90 12.58
N ILE A 507 2.99 13.01 12.29
CA ILE A 507 2.19 13.21 11.10
C ILE A 507 2.61 14.53 10.49
N ILE A 508 2.90 14.55 9.19
CA ILE A 508 3.29 15.78 8.48
C ILE A 508 2.45 15.96 7.20
N TYR A 509 2.05 17.19 6.92
CA TYR A 509 1.18 17.53 5.78
C TYR A 509 1.86 18.53 4.82
N GLY A 510 1.26 18.77 3.66
CA GLY A 510 1.64 19.88 2.77
C GLY A 510 2.46 19.49 1.53
N ASN A 511 2.69 20.49 0.66
CA ASN A 511 3.33 20.32 -0.65
C ASN A 511 4.88 20.33 -0.55
N VAL A 512 5.41 21.26 0.25
CA VAL A 512 6.72 21.15 0.91
C VAL A 512 6.37 20.62 2.30
N ALA A 513 6.92 19.48 2.71
CA ALA A 513 6.56 18.91 3.99
C ALA A 513 7.70 19.21 4.97
N GLY A 514 7.39 19.98 6.00
CA GLY A 514 8.21 20.33 7.14
C GLY A 514 7.28 20.78 8.28
N ASN A 515 7.79 20.84 9.51
CA ASN A 515 7.02 21.39 10.63
C ASN A 515 6.63 22.82 10.22
N SER A 516 5.33 23.12 10.13
CA SER A 516 4.75 24.42 9.73
C SER A 516 4.57 24.75 8.23
N ASP A 517 4.60 23.80 7.29
CA ASP A 517 4.55 24.14 5.85
C ASP A 517 3.13 24.21 5.20
N ASP A 518 2.07 24.47 5.98
CA ASP A 518 0.79 24.95 5.40
C ASP A 518 0.63 26.49 5.43
N GLU A 519 1.57 27.22 6.05
CA GLU A 519 1.47 28.67 6.33
C GLU A 519 0.18 29.06 7.10
N GLY A 520 -0.51 28.10 7.73
CA GLY A 520 -1.79 28.29 8.40
C GLY A 520 -1.64 28.69 9.86
N SER A 521 -2.56 29.54 10.36
CA SER A 521 -2.61 30.01 11.74
C SER A 521 -3.21 28.99 12.73
N GLY A 522 -3.07 27.69 12.46
CA GLY A 522 -3.79 26.64 13.18
C GLY A 522 -3.58 26.74 14.69
N ASP A 523 -4.69 26.79 15.45
CA ASP A 523 -4.64 26.75 16.91
C ASP A 523 -4.34 25.31 17.35
N HIS A 524 -3.17 25.11 17.95
CA HIS A 524 -2.74 23.80 18.46
C HIS A 524 -3.70 23.24 19.53
N ALA A 525 -4.57 24.08 20.12
CA ALA A 525 -5.58 23.65 21.08
C ALA A 525 -6.63 22.68 20.49
N ASN A 526 -6.83 22.68 19.17
CA ASN A 526 -7.83 21.85 18.49
C ASN A 526 -7.20 20.74 17.62
N CYS A 527 -5.96 20.34 17.94
CA CYS A 527 -5.23 19.27 17.26
C CYS A 527 -6.10 18.00 17.13
N ASN A 528 -6.40 17.57 15.90
CA ASN A 528 -7.18 16.35 15.62
C ASN A 528 -8.58 16.34 16.26
N ASP A 529 -9.16 17.53 16.45
CA ASP A 529 -10.56 17.65 16.82
C ASP A 529 -11.42 17.76 15.56
N PRO A 530 -12.10 16.67 15.14
CA PRO A 530 -13.01 16.74 14.00
C PRO A 530 -14.20 17.68 14.24
N ALA A 531 -14.50 18.10 15.47
CA ALA A 531 -15.57 19.08 15.71
C ALA A 531 -15.20 20.50 15.22
N ASN A 532 -13.90 20.78 15.03
CA ASN A 532 -13.38 22.07 14.60
C ASN A 532 -12.51 21.95 13.34
N PRO A 533 -13.07 21.53 12.18
CA PRO A 533 -12.28 21.31 10.97
C PRO A 533 -11.79 22.62 10.34
N ILE A 534 -10.73 22.54 9.54
CA ILE A 534 -10.22 23.66 8.70
C ILE A 534 -10.75 23.49 7.26
N PRO A 535 -11.90 24.10 6.91
CA PRO A 535 -12.61 23.81 5.66
C PRO A 535 -12.00 24.47 4.42
N ASP A 536 -11.14 25.48 4.58
CA ASP A 536 -10.47 26.21 3.51
C ASP A 536 -9.07 25.66 3.17
N SER A 537 -8.69 24.54 3.79
CA SER A 537 -7.44 23.84 3.48
C SER A 537 -7.38 23.43 2.00
N THR A 538 -6.19 23.58 1.41
CA THR A 538 -5.90 23.05 0.06
C THR A 538 -5.51 21.57 0.08
N LEU A 539 -5.49 20.95 1.27
CA LEU A 539 -5.37 19.51 1.44
C LEU A 539 -6.67 18.80 1.05
N GLY A 540 -6.67 17.47 1.01
CA GLY A 540 -7.89 16.70 0.78
C GLY A 540 -8.82 16.68 1.98
N SER A 541 -9.88 15.90 1.90
CA SER A 541 -10.75 15.61 3.03
C SER A 541 -10.00 14.71 4.02
N LEU A 542 -9.65 15.25 5.18
CA LEU A 542 -8.90 14.60 6.24
C LEU A 542 -9.79 14.51 7.47
N TYR A 543 -10.03 13.29 7.94
CA TYR A 543 -10.70 13.02 9.20
C TYR A 543 -9.70 12.38 10.16
N VAL A 544 -9.33 13.10 11.22
CA VAL A 544 -8.26 12.68 12.15
C VAL A 544 -8.82 12.66 13.56
N VAL A 545 -8.81 11.49 14.22
CA VAL A 545 -9.38 11.34 15.57
C VAL A 545 -8.74 10.20 16.35
N GLY A 546 -8.68 10.34 17.68
CA GLY A 546 -8.32 9.28 18.62
C GLY A 546 -6.89 8.75 18.54
N ASN A 547 -6.02 9.39 17.76
CA ASN A 547 -4.60 9.02 17.66
C ASN A 547 -3.85 9.44 18.94
N ILE A 548 -2.88 8.62 19.36
CA ILE A 548 -1.87 9.02 20.35
C ILE A 548 -0.67 9.59 19.61
N LEU A 549 -0.34 10.86 19.88
CA LEU A 549 0.76 11.58 19.27
C LEU A 549 1.75 12.07 20.33
N PRO A 550 3.02 12.26 19.96
CA PRO A 550 3.99 12.98 20.78
C PRO A 550 3.50 14.41 21.04
N GLN A 551 3.76 14.92 22.25
CA GLN A 551 3.33 16.24 22.68
C GLN A 551 3.86 17.37 21.76
N GLU A 552 5.03 17.17 21.16
CA GLU A 552 5.66 18.13 20.25
C GLU A 552 5.08 18.12 18.83
N THR A 553 4.17 17.20 18.51
CA THR A 553 3.49 17.17 17.20
C THR A 553 2.51 18.32 17.14
N VAL A 554 2.79 19.26 16.24
CA VAL A 554 1.98 20.47 16.01
C VAL A 554 1.12 20.36 14.75
N ASP A 555 1.39 19.36 13.92
CA ASP A 555 0.72 19.13 12.64
C ASP A 555 -0.47 18.19 12.84
N CYS A 556 -1.67 18.74 12.99
CA CYS A 556 -2.89 18.00 13.31
C CYS A 556 -4.11 18.60 12.59
N TYR A 557 -4.51 18.03 11.45
CA TYR A 557 -5.53 18.64 10.61
C TYR A 557 -6.68 17.69 10.33
N SER A 558 -7.85 18.00 10.89
CA SER A 558 -9.11 17.59 10.31
C SER A 558 -9.60 18.70 9.37
N THR A 559 -9.96 18.34 8.14
CA THR A 559 -10.59 19.26 7.17
C THR A 559 -12.07 18.93 6.96
N VAL A 560 -12.53 17.82 7.54
CA VAL A 560 -13.94 17.42 7.60
C VAL A 560 -14.30 17.01 9.01
N SER A 561 -15.59 17.11 9.35
CA SER A 561 -16.10 16.82 10.70
C SER A 561 -16.56 15.39 10.94
N GLU A 562 -16.60 14.57 9.89
CA GLU A 562 -17.09 13.20 9.96
C GLU A 562 -16.16 12.26 9.19
N ARG A 563 -16.10 11.00 9.65
CA ARG A 563 -15.33 9.95 9.00
C ARG A 563 -15.82 9.76 7.58
N LEU A 564 -14.89 9.73 6.63
CA LEU A 564 -15.21 9.40 5.25
C LEU A 564 -15.68 7.94 5.18
N SER A 565 -16.75 7.69 4.42
CA SER A 565 -17.36 6.36 4.32
C SER A 565 -16.34 5.34 3.81
N ALA A 566 -16.06 4.33 4.64
CA ALA A 566 -15.16 3.23 4.35
C ALA A 566 -15.80 1.91 4.85
N PRO A 567 -15.45 0.76 4.26
CA PRO A 567 -15.85 -0.55 4.79
C PRO A 567 -15.44 -0.71 6.25
N PRO A 568 -16.17 -1.54 7.02
CA PRO A 568 -15.85 -1.76 8.42
C PRO A 568 -14.45 -2.35 8.58
N VAL A 569 -13.76 -1.85 9.60
CA VAL A 569 -12.49 -2.35 10.14
C VAL A 569 -12.71 -2.43 11.64
N THR A 570 -12.35 -3.54 12.26
CA THR A 570 -12.42 -3.67 13.73
C THR A 570 -11.58 -2.55 14.34
N THR A 571 -12.11 -1.82 15.31
CA THR A 571 -11.39 -0.70 15.91
C THR A 571 -11.13 -0.89 17.39
N TYR A 572 -9.95 -0.45 17.82
CA TYR A 572 -9.54 -0.37 19.21
C TYR A 572 -9.19 1.08 19.57
N ASP A 573 -9.17 1.41 20.85
CA ASP A 573 -8.57 2.67 21.28
C ASP A 573 -7.06 2.63 21.02
N ALA A 574 -6.46 3.77 20.66
CA ALA A 574 -5.04 3.83 20.36
C ALA A 574 -4.17 3.31 21.54
N SER A 575 -4.60 3.55 22.78
CA SER A 575 -3.93 3.09 24.00
C SER A 575 -3.87 1.56 24.13
N GLU A 576 -4.76 0.83 23.46
CA GLU A 576 -4.85 -0.64 23.56
C GLU A 576 -3.99 -1.35 22.50
N LEU A 577 -3.48 -0.64 21.50
CA LEU A 577 -2.81 -1.24 20.34
C LEU A 577 -1.58 -2.06 20.69
N CYS A 578 -0.88 -1.75 21.78
CA CYS A 578 0.21 -2.59 22.26
C CYS A 578 -0.26 -4.03 22.47
N SER A 579 -1.38 -4.22 23.18
CA SER A 579 -1.92 -5.54 23.49
C SER A 579 -2.74 -6.15 22.34
N LYS A 580 -3.42 -5.32 21.54
CA LYS A 580 -4.36 -5.77 20.51
C LYS A 580 -3.72 -6.00 19.15
N VAL A 581 -2.66 -5.25 18.82
CA VAL A 581 -2.03 -5.23 17.50
C VAL A 581 -0.61 -5.77 17.53
N VAL A 582 0.27 -5.23 18.38
CA VAL A 582 1.72 -5.53 18.32
C VAL A 582 2.01 -7.03 18.44
N LEU A 583 1.26 -7.75 19.27
CA LEU A 583 1.43 -9.19 19.50
C LEU A 583 0.91 -10.08 18.37
N LYS A 584 0.09 -9.55 17.48
CA LYS A 584 -0.57 -10.30 16.41
C LYS A 584 -0.02 -9.95 15.02
N ALA A 585 0.72 -8.85 14.91
CA ALA A 585 1.26 -8.40 13.64
C ALA A 585 2.42 -9.27 13.17
N GLY A 586 2.42 -9.60 11.87
CA GLY A 586 3.44 -10.38 11.20
C GLY A 586 3.02 -11.82 10.89
N PRO A 587 3.92 -12.60 10.27
CA PRO A 587 3.66 -13.98 9.88
C PRO A 587 3.62 -14.91 11.11
N PRO A 588 3.11 -16.14 10.97
CA PRO A 588 3.03 -17.10 12.07
C PRO A 588 4.39 -17.45 12.68
N TYR A 589 5.46 -17.36 11.88
CA TYR A 589 6.83 -17.59 12.33
C TYR A 589 7.64 -16.31 12.21
N LEU A 590 7.97 -15.71 13.36
CA LEU A 590 8.74 -14.47 13.44
C LEU A 590 10.24 -14.77 13.59
N SER A 591 11.07 -14.02 12.89
CA SER A 591 12.53 -14.04 13.10
C SER A 591 12.89 -13.50 14.48
N THR A 592 14.09 -13.86 14.99
CA THR A 592 14.58 -13.32 16.27
C THR A 592 14.60 -11.80 16.28
N GLU A 593 15.01 -11.15 15.19
CA GLU A 593 15.02 -9.68 15.09
C GLU A 593 13.62 -9.06 15.24
N VAL A 594 12.60 -9.68 14.63
CA VAL A 594 11.22 -9.21 14.72
C VAL A 594 10.65 -9.44 16.12
N GLN A 595 10.96 -10.58 16.75
CA GLN A 595 10.61 -10.84 18.13
C GLN A 595 11.25 -9.83 19.08
N ASP A 596 12.52 -9.49 18.87
CA ASP A 596 13.23 -8.47 19.65
C ASP A 596 12.58 -7.09 19.50
N ILE A 597 12.19 -6.71 18.28
CA ILE A 597 11.43 -5.47 18.02
C ILE A 597 10.11 -5.47 18.79
N ILE A 598 9.33 -6.55 18.71
CA ILE A 598 8.06 -6.66 19.43
C ILE A 598 8.28 -6.52 20.93
N ASN A 599 9.27 -7.20 21.49
CA ASN A 599 9.61 -7.11 22.92
C ASN A 599 10.05 -5.68 23.32
N GLU A 600 10.79 -4.98 22.45
CA GLU A 600 11.19 -3.59 22.67
C GLU A 600 9.98 -2.65 22.68
N ILE A 601 9.07 -2.80 21.71
CA ILE A 601 7.83 -2.01 21.61
C ILE A 601 6.98 -2.20 22.86
N ARG A 602 6.79 -3.45 23.26
CA ARG A 602 6.06 -3.86 24.47
C ARG A 602 6.60 -3.15 25.71
N ALA A 603 7.90 -3.28 25.96
CA ALA A 603 8.55 -2.63 27.09
C ALA A 603 8.36 -1.10 27.11
N ASN A 604 8.40 -0.45 25.94
CA ASN A 604 8.29 1.01 25.84
C ASN A 604 6.84 1.53 25.84
N MET A 605 5.87 0.73 25.38
CA MET A 605 4.45 1.09 25.37
C MET A 605 3.69 0.60 26.60
N GLY A 606 4.29 -0.28 27.42
CA GLY A 606 3.70 -0.77 28.67
C GLY A 606 2.80 -2.00 28.51
N CYS A 607 3.16 -2.92 27.62
CA CYS A 607 2.62 -4.27 27.54
C CYS A 607 3.76 -5.30 27.35
#